data_AF-W7DX23-F1
#
_entry.id   AF-W7DX23-F1
#
_cell.length_a   1.000
_cell.length_b   1.000
_cell.length_c   1.000
_cell.angle_alpha   90.00
_cell.angle_beta   90.00
_cell.angle_gamma   90.00
#
_symmetry.space_group_name_H-M   'P 1'
#
loop_
_entity.id
_entity.type
_entity.pdbx_description
1 polymer ?
#
loop_
_entity_poly.entity_id
_entity_poly.type
_entity_poly.pdbx_seq_one_letter_code
_entity_poly.pdbx_strand_id
1 'polypeptide(L)'
;FSIELHEKDYNLLKEIKNFFVVGTIIKRIKKGSPTAIYSVQSISALKDVILPHFNQYNLLTQKKEDFRLFSLVVHMLYDNQHKNEEGLNKILSYKASMGKGLSKTLLSIFPGIQPTVRNLVLPTKDFNPF
;
A
#
# COMPACT_ATOMS: atom_id res chain seq x y z
N PHE A 1 0.56 2.39 -3.93
CA PHE A 1 -0.69 2.74 -3.24
C PHE A 1 -1.79 2.90 -4.28
N SER A 2 -2.99 2.38 -4.04
CA SER A 2 -4.10 2.54 -4.99
C SER A 2 -5.47 2.54 -4.32
N ILE A 3 -6.42 3.22 -4.97
CA ILE A 3 -7.84 3.24 -4.63
C ILE A 3 -8.59 2.87 -5.89
N GLU A 4 -9.38 1.80 -5.84
CA GLU A 4 -10.23 1.33 -6.94
C GLU A 4 -11.70 1.51 -6.54
N LEU A 5 -12.47 2.23 -7.36
CA LEU A 5 -13.89 2.49 -7.18
C LEU A 5 -14.67 2.15 -8.45
N HIS A 6 -16.00 2.13 -8.35
CA HIS A 6 -16.86 2.08 -9.52
C HIS A 6 -16.66 3.34 -10.38
N GLU A 7 -16.81 3.24 -11.70
CA GLU A 7 -16.57 4.38 -12.59
C GLU A 7 -17.46 5.61 -12.29
N LYS A 8 -18.64 5.39 -11.71
CA LYS A 8 -19.55 6.47 -11.25
C LYS A 8 -18.88 7.44 -10.26
N ASP A 9 -17.90 6.96 -9.49
CA ASP A 9 -17.17 7.73 -8.47
C ASP A 9 -15.84 8.27 -9.02
N TYR A 10 -15.67 8.32 -10.35
CA TYR A 10 -14.45 8.80 -11.00
C TYR A 10 -14.07 10.23 -10.62
N ASN A 11 -15.05 11.10 -10.34
CA ASN A 11 -14.78 12.47 -9.91
C ASN A 11 -14.13 12.51 -8.52
N LEU A 12 -14.50 11.62 -7.59
CA LEU A 12 -13.83 11.51 -6.30
C LEU A 12 -12.36 11.12 -6.47
N LEU A 13 -12.06 10.19 -7.39
CA LEU A 13 -10.66 9.84 -7.69
C LEU A 13 -9.87 11.01 -8.28
N LYS A 14 -10.51 11.87 -9.09
CA LYS A 14 -9.90 13.11 -9.58
C LYS A 14 -9.60 14.09 -8.45
N GLU A 15 -10.52 14.27 -7.51
CA GLU A 15 -10.29 15.12 -6.33
C GLU A 15 -9.14 14.60 -5.48
N ILE A 16 -9.07 13.29 -5.23
CA ILE A 16 -7.95 12.66 -4.51
C ILE A 16 -6.62 12.87 -5.25
N LYS A 17 -6.61 12.69 -6.58
CA LYS A 17 -5.41 12.98 -7.38
C LYS A 17 -5.00 14.45 -7.29
N ASN A 18 -5.96 15.37 -7.35
CA ASN A 18 -5.69 16.81 -7.24
C ASN A 18 -5.18 17.18 -5.84
N PHE A 19 -5.70 16.54 -4.79
CA PHE A 19 -5.24 16.71 -3.41
C PHE A 19 -3.79 16.26 -3.24
N PHE A 20 -3.44 15.05 -3.70
CA PHE A 20 -2.09 14.51 -3.57
C PHE A 20 -1.10 15.04 -4.62
N VAL A 21 -1.58 15.68 -5.68
CA VAL A 21 -0.81 16.19 -6.84
C VAL A 21 0.10 15.16 -7.54
N VAL A 22 0.03 13.88 -7.18
CA VAL A 22 0.80 12.77 -7.74
C VAL A 22 -0.11 11.64 -8.21
N GLY A 23 0.46 10.67 -8.94
CA GLY A 23 -0.25 9.47 -9.37
C GLY A 23 -1.06 9.63 -10.66
N THR A 24 -1.63 8.51 -11.09
CA THR A 24 -2.40 8.41 -12.34
C THR A 24 -3.76 7.80 -12.07
N ILE A 25 -4.71 8.07 -12.95
CA ILE A 25 -6.03 7.45 -12.92
C ILE A 25 -6.21 6.70 -14.24
N ILE A 26 -6.59 5.42 -14.14
CA ILE A 26 -6.96 4.59 -15.28
C ILE A 26 -8.39 4.09 -15.12
N LYS A 27 -9.09 3.92 -16.24
CA LYS A 27 -10.40 3.25 -16.29
C LYS A 27 -10.22 1.84 -16.82
N ARG A 28 -10.96 0.86 -16.29
CA ARG A 28 -10.94 -0.53 -16.75
C ARG A 28 -12.25 -1.25 -16.45
N ILE A 29 -12.53 -2.33 -17.18
CA ILE A 29 -13.61 -3.26 -16.85
C ILE A 29 -13.04 -4.38 -15.97
N LYS A 30 -13.66 -4.60 -14.80
CA LYS A 30 -13.30 -5.67 -13.87
C LYS A 30 -14.51 -6.56 -13.65
N LYS A 31 -14.41 -7.83 -14.07
CA LYS A 31 -15.51 -8.81 -13.99
C LYS A 31 -16.84 -8.28 -14.54
N GLY A 32 -16.79 -7.59 -15.69
CA GLY A 32 -17.96 -7.01 -16.35
C GLY A 32 -18.46 -5.68 -15.77
N SER A 33 -17.88 -5.17 -14.68
CA SER A 33 -18.24 -3.87 -14.10
C SER A 33 -17.20 -2.78 -14.46
N PRO A 34 -17.64 -1.58 -14.86
CA PRO A 34 -16.73 -0.46 -15.11
C PRO A 34 -16.17 0.10 -13.80
N THR A 35 -14.85 0.21 -13.74
CA THR A 35 -14.10 0.66 -12.57
C THR A 35 -13.08 1.71 -12.96
N ALA A 36 -12.72 2.56 -12.00
CA ALA A 36 -11.61 3.50 -12.12
C ALA A 36 -10.63 3.31 -10.96
N ILE A 37 -9.35 3.50 -11.23
CA ILE A 37 -8.28 3.30 -10.24
C ILE A 37 -7.39 4.52 -10.22
N TYR A 38 -7.29 5.15 -9.05
CA TYR A 38 -6.20 6.04 -8.72
C TYR A 38 -5.01 5.22 -8.19
N SER A 39 -3.81 5.45 -8.72
CA SER A 39 -2.62 4.70 -8.34
C SER A 39 -1.38 5.59 -8.29
N VAL A 40 -0.61 5.45 -7.22
CA VAL A 40 0.74 6.03 -7.05
C VAL A 40 1.74 4.87 -7.00
N GLN A 41 2.63 4.84 -8.00
CA GLN A 41 3.64 3.77 -8.16
C GLN A 41 5.08 4.29 -8.10
N SER A 42 5.31 5.58 -8.37
CA SER A 42 6.64 6.18 -8.25
C SER A 42 7.12 6.07 -6.79
N ILE A 43 8.31 5.50 -6.59
CA ILE A 43 8.89 5.32 -5.25
C ILE A 43 9.14 6.68 -4.57
N SER A 44 9.59 7.69 -5.33
CA SER A 44 9.75 9.04 -4.78
C SER A 44 8.42 9.63 -4.36
N ALA A 45 7.38 9.57 -5.20
CA ALA A 45 6.05 10.07 -4.85
C ALA A 45 5.43 9.32 -3.65
N LEU A 46 5.66 8.01 -3.54
CA LEU A 46 5.24 7.24 -2.38
C LEU A 46 5.94 7.75 -1.11
N LYS A 47 7.28 7.87 -1.14
CA LYS A 47 8.09 8.31 0.00
C LYS A 47 7.81 9.74 0.41
N ASP A 48 7.71 10.66 -0.55
CA ASP A 48 7.73 12.10 -0.29
C ASP A 48 6.33 12.71 -0.17
N VAL A 49 5.28 11.99 -0.59
CA VAL A 49 3.88 12.49 -0.55
C VAL A 49 2.94 11.55 0.20
N ILE A 50 2.93 10.25 -0.15
CA ILE A 50 1.95 9.32 0.44
C ILE A 50 2.31 8.94 1.88
N LEU A 51 3.58 8.61 2.18
CA LEU A 51 3.98 8.27 3.53
C LEU A 51 3.78 9.44 4.52
N PRO A 52 4.19 10.69 4.21
CA PRO A 52 4.02 11.81 5.14
C PRO A 52 2.56 12.08 5.48
N HIS A 53 1.65 11.98 4.50
CA HIS A 53 0.21 12.16 4.74
C HIS A 53 -0.31 11.16 5.78
N PHE A 54 -0.04 9.86 5.61
CA PHE A 54 -0.57 8.85 6.53
C PHE A 54 0.21 8.73 7.84
N ASN A 55 1.41 9.33 7.94
CA ASN A 55 2.11 9.53 9.21
C ASN A 55 1.47 10.68 10.01
N GLN A 56 1.04 11.75 9.34
CA GLN A 56 0.33 12.86 9.96
C GLN A 56 -1.12 12.50 10.31
N TYR A 57 -1.82 11.86 9.37
CA TYR A 57 -3.21 11.43 9.48
C TYR A 57 -3.29 9.91 9.56
N ASN A 58 -3.06 9.40 10.77
CA ASN A 58 -2.94 7.96 11.02
C ASN A 58 -4.21 7.18 10.67
N LEU A 59 -4.03 6.03 10.03
CA LEU A 59 -5.13 5.07 9.84
C LEU A 59 -5.55 4.48 11.19
N LEU A 60 -6.86 4.37 11.41
CA LEU A 60 -7.43 3.87 12.67
C LEU A 60 -7.75 2.37 12.66
N THR A 61 -7.83 1.77 11.47
CA THR A 61 -8.15 0.34 11.31
C THR A 61 -6.88 -0.52 11.31
N GLN A 62 -7.06 -1.84 11.25
CA GLN A 62 -5.95 -2.79 11.05
C GLN A 62 -5.08 -2.48 9.82
N LYS A 63 -5.59 -1.69 8.86
CA LYS A 63 -4.83 -1.17 7.72
C LYS A 63 -3.63 -0.31 8.13
N LYS A 64 -3.61 0.24 9.36
CA LYS A 64 -2.44 0.91 9.94
C LYS A 64 -1.20 0.03 9.91
N GLU A 65 -1.34 -1.25 10.25
CA GLU A 65 -0.20 -2.18 10.21
C GLU A 65 0.21 -2.55 8.78
N ASP A 66 -0.73 -2.63 7.83
CA ASP A 66 -0.37 -2.75 6.41
C ASP A 66 0.41 -1.52 5.95
N PHE A 67 -0.01 -0.33 6.38
CA PHE A 67 0.68 0.91 6.05
C PHE A 67 2.07 0.99 6.69
N ARG A 68 2.23 0.56 7.94
CA ARG A 68 3.54 0.51 8.61
C ARG A 68 4.52 -0.36 7.83
N LEU A 69 4.11 -1.58 7.47
CA LEU A 69 4.94 -2.49 6.67
C LEU A 69 5.19 -1.96 5.26
N PHE A 70 4.18 -1.35 4.64
CA PHE A 70 4.30 -0.67 3.35
C PHE A 70 5.34 0.45 3.39
N SER A 71 5.33 1.28 4.45
CA SER A 71 6.29 2.36 4.66
C SER A 71 7.72 1.83 4.73
N LEU A 72 7.95 0.75 5.48
CA LEU A 72 9.26 0.09 5.55
C LEU A 72 9.72 -0.39 4.16
N VAL A 73 8.85 -1.05 3.41
CA VAL A 73 9.17 -1.52 2.04
C VAL A 73 9.50 -0.34 1.11
N VAL A 74 8.75 0.76 1.17
CA VAL A 74 9.02 1.95 0.33
C VAL A 74 10.39 2.54 0.63
N HIS A 75 10.79 2.65 1.90
CA HIS A 75 12.15 3.09 2.26
C HIS A 75 13.22 2.14 1.73
N MET A 76 13.04 0.83 1.90
CA MET A 76 13.98 -0.16 1.37
C MET A 76 14.10 -0.12 -0.17
N LEU A 77 12.99 0.16 -0.87
CA LEU A 77 13.02 0.33 -2.33
C LEU A 77 13.77 1.60 -2.72
N TYR A 78 13.52 2.71 -2.01
CA TYR A 78 14.21 3.99 -2.23
C TYR A 78 15.72 3.87 -2.00
N ASP A 79 16.13 3.16 -0.96
CA ASP A 79 17.54 2.91 -0.61
C ASP A 79 18.17 1.77 -1.44
N ASN A 80 17.48 1.27 -2.48
CA ASN A 80 17.94 0.19 -3.36
C ASN A 80 18.27 -1.15 -2.67
N GLN A 81 17.79 -1.38 -1.44
CA GLN A 81 18.09 -2.61 -0.68
C GLN A 81 17.52 -3.87 -1.35
N HIS A 82 16.46 -3.73 -2.15
CA HIS A 82 15.86 -4.82 -2.92
C HIS A 82 16.78 -5.47 -3.97
N LYS A 83 17.93 -4.86 -4.27
CA LYS A 83 18.91 -5.38 -5.24
C LYS A 83 19.79 -6.49 -4.69
N ASN A 84 19.85 -6.64 -3.35
CA ASN A 84 20.56 -7.74 -2.70
C ASN A 84 19.56 -8.73 -2.08
N GLU A 85 20.04 -9.94 -1.84
CA GLU A 85 19.22 -11.05 -1.36
C GLU A 85 18.62 -10.79 0.03
N GLU A 86 19.40 -10.25 0.95
CA GLU A 86 18.94 -9.95 2.32
C GLU A 86 17.77 -8.94 2.29
N GLY A 87 17.93 -7.86 1.55
CA GLY A 87 16.90 -6.83 1.41
C GLY A 87 15.66 -7.34 0.69
N LEU A 88 15.82 -8.18 -0.35
CA LEU A 88 14.69 -8.83 -1.01
C LEU A 88 13.93 -9.77 -0.07
N ASN A 89 14.64 -10.63 0.67
CA ASN A 89 14.04 -11.55 1.63
C ASN A 89 13.26 -10.82 2.73
N LYS A 90 13.81 -9.70 3.23
CA LYS A 90 13.13 -8.86 4.22
C LYS A 90 11.89 -8.17 3.66
N ILE A 91 11.92 -7.70 2.41
CA ILE A 91 10.71 -7.20 1.72
C ILE A 91 9.65 -8.30 1.59
N LEU A 92 10.06 -9.53 1.26
CA LEU A 92 9.14 -10.67 1.16
C LEU A 92 8.52 -11.02 2.52
N SER A 93 9.27 -10.99 3.61
CA SER A 93 8.75 -11.17 4.97
C SER A 93 7.68 -10.12 5.34
N TYR A 94 7.91 -8.84 4.99
CA TYR A 94 6.89 -7.80 5.15
C TYR A 94 5.68 -8.08 4.27
N LYS A 95 5.89 -8.42 2.99
CA LYS A 95 4.81 -8.72 2.04
C LYS A 95 3.96 -9.92 2.47
N ALA A 96 4.55 -10.92 3.11
CA ALA A 96 3.87 -12.09 3.65
C ALA A 96 2.88 -11.72 4.76
N SER A 97 3.11 -10.60 5.44
CA SER A 97 2.32 -10.11 6.58
C SER A 97 1.32 -9.03 6.20
N MET A 98 1.22 -8.70 4.90
CA MET A 98 0.35 -7.66 4.35
C MET A 98 -0.75 -8.26 3.48
N GLY A 99 -1.97 -7.72 3.63
CA GLY A 99 -3.13 -8.12 2.82
C GLY A 99 -3.32 -9.64 2.75
N LYS A 100 -3.17 -10.23 1.56
CA LYS A 100 -3.32 -11.68 1.30
C LYS A 100 -2.03 -12.49 1.45
N GLY A 101 -0.94 -11.89 1.91
CA GLY A 101 0.36 -12.55 2.00
C GLY A 101 1.00 -12.86 0.63
N LEU A 102 1.93 -13.83 0.59
CA LEU A 102 2.61 -14.26 -0.63
C LEU A 102 1.70 -15.12 -1.51
N SER A 103 1.87 -15.02 -2.84
CA SER A 103 1.19 -15.92 -3.78
C SER A 103 1.80 -17.32 -3.74
N LYS A 104 1.06 -18.33 -4.23
CA LYS A 104 1.59 -19.71 -4.35
C LYS A 104 2.91 -19.77 -5.12
N THR A 105 3.02 -18.99 -6.19
CA THR A 105 4.24 -18.88 -7.00
C THR A 105 5.41 -18.30 -6.20
N LEU A 106 5.17 -17.27 -5.38
CA LEU A 106 6.24 -16.71 -4.54
C LEU A 106 6.65 -17.68 -3.43
N LEU A 107 5.70 -18.42 -2.86
CA LEU A 107 6.00 -19.45 -1.85
C LEU A 107 6.84 -20.60 -2.42
N SER A 108 6.61 -21.01 -3.67
CA SER A 108 7.43 -22.04 -4.31
C SER A 108 8.85 -21.56 -4.62
N ILE A 109 9.03 -20.28 -4.94
CA ILE A 109 10.35 -19.70 -5.24
C ILE A 109 11.11 -19.38 -3.93
N PHE A 110 10.41 -18.94 -2.88
CA PHE A 110 10.99 -18.50 -1.62
C PHE A 110 10.38 -19.26 -0.42
N PRO A 111 10.63 -20.58 -0.28
CA PRO A 111 9.95 -21.42 0.73
C PRO A 111 10.34 -21.10 2.18
N GLY A 112 11.49 -20.45 2.42
CA GLY A 112 11.99 -20.13 3.75
C GLY A 112 11.48 -18.83 4.36
N ILE A 113 10.68 -18.04 3.63
CA ILE A 113 10.26 -16.70 4.08
C ILE A 113 9.30 -16.81 5.26
N GLN A 114 9.72 -16.26 6.39
CA GLN A 114 8.89 -16.13 7.59
C GLN A 114 8.15 -14.78 7.59
N PRO A 115 6.82 -14.76 7.80
CA PRO A 115 6.08 -13.51 7.98
C PRO A 115 6.56 -12.76 9.23
N THR A 116 6.65 -11.43 9.11
CA THR A 116 6.88 -10.54 10.23
C THR A 116 5.67 -10.49 11.18
N VAL A 117 5.95 -10.41 12.49
CA VAL A 117 4.91 -10.24 13.51
C VAL A 117 4.12 -8.96 13.28
N ARG A 118 2.80 -9.05 13.46
CA ARG A 118 1.87 -7.97 13.23
C ARG A 118 1.08 -7.67 14.49
N ASN A 119 0.99 -6.39 14.84
CA ASN A 119 0.24 -5.96 16.02
C ASN A 119 -1.27 -5.92 15.72
N LEU A 120 -2.09 -6.14 16.75
CA LEU A 120 -3.52 -5.89 16.66
C LEU A 120 -3.79 -4.41 16.95
N VAL A 121 -4.50 -3.74 16.05
CA VAL A 121 -4.95 -2.36 16.25
C VAL A 121 -6.36 -2.43 16.83
N LEU A 122 -6.50 -1.93 18.06
CA LEU A 122 -7.80 -1.86 18.71
C LEU A 122 -8.64 -0.76 18.04
N PRO A 123 -9.91 -1.04 17.66
CA PRO A 123 -10.77 -0.03 17.06
C PRO A 123 -11.04 1.09 18.06
N THR A 124 -10.78 2.33 17.66
CA THR A 124 -11.19 3.53 18.39
C THR A 124 -12.61 3.90 17.96
N LYS A 125 -13.44 4.37 18.90
CA LYS A 125 -14.75 4.96 18.58
C LYS A 125 -14.64 6.46 18.24
N ASP A 126 -13.50 7.05 18.53
CA ASP A 126 -13.18 8.41 18.16
C ASP A 126 -12.57 8.42 16.75
N PHE A 127 -13.30 9.02 15.82
CA PHE A 127 -12.94 9.18 14.43
C PHE A 127 -12.56 10.62 14.11
N ASN A 128 -12.44 11.50 15.11
CA ASN A 128 -12.05 12.89 14.89
C ASN A 128 -10.57 12.94 14.46
N PRO A 129 -10.26 13.41 13.24
CA PRO A 129 -8.89 13.53 12.78
C PRO A 129 -8.23 14.87 13.18
N PHE A 130 -8.93 15.71 13.97
CA PHE A 130 -8.50 17.06 14.40
C PHE A 130 -8.44 17.20 15.93
#